data_AF-A0A0F3GUK2-F1
#
_entry.id   AF-A0A0F3GUK2-F1
#
_cell.length_a   1.000
_cell.length_b   1.000
_cell.length_c   1.000
_cell.angle_alpha   90.00
_cell.angle_beta   90.00
_cell.angle_gamma   90.00
#
_symmetry.space_group_name_H-M   'P 1'
#
loop_
_entity.id
_entity.type
_entity.pdbx_description
1 polymer ?
#
loop_
_entity_poly.entity_id
_entity_poly.type
_entity_poly.pdbx_seq_one_letter_code
_entity_poly.pdbx_strand_id
1 'polypeptide(L)'
;MTIGNMGAFKIFFARLLTSVPEVMLAYQYMDTLTHSGALTVSSLLQDTPGSSLLQDTPGSSLLQDPCGRGGCDFQPDALANPPLWENHASPPPGRSLYDVDFYQWVFYNADLLRQGRFTEIDLENIIEELESMARRDRRELFNRLAVLIMHMLKWQYQPNRRSESWSTTIGNQRTEIGSLLEDSPSLKYNIETVIAKGFIAAKRKFEVETGISANTLPETCPYTFEQLMDYGFLPE
;
A
#
# COMPACT_ATOMS: atom_id res chain seq x y z
N MET A 1 6.56 -8.54 -17.14
CA MET A 1 6.14 -9.69 -16.32
C MET A 1 6.77 -9.47 -14.96
N THR A 2 6.03 -8.92 -14.01
CA THR A 2 6.44 -8.80 -12.60
C THR A 2 5.17 -8.57 -11.78
N ILE A 3 4.40 -9.64 -11.65
CA ILE A 3 3.41 -9.79 -10.58
C ILE A 3 4.17 -10.52 -9.49
N GLY A 4 4.51 -9.84 -8.40
CA GLY A 4 5.10 -10.49 -7.24
C GLY A 4 6.06 -9.59 -6.50
N ASN A 5 5.53 -8.75 -5.61
CA ASN A 5 6.13 -8.46 -4.29
C ASN A 5 5.29 -7.44 -3.51
N MET A 6 3.99 -7.73 -3.34
CA MET A 6 3.08 -6.95 -2.49
C MET A 6 3.44 -7.00 -0.99
N GLY A 7 4.11 -8.05 -0.53
CA GLY A 7 4.46 -8.22 0.89
C GLY A 7 5.44 -7.16 1.40
N ALA A 8 6.49 -6.86 0.63
CA ALA A 8 7.53 -5.92 1.02
C ALA A 8 7.01 -4.48 1.14
N PHE A 9 6.13 -4.06 0.23
CA PHE A 9 5.59 -2.69 0.20
C PHE A 9 4.46 -2.45 1.23
N LYS A 10 3.61 -3.44 1.54
CA LYS A 10 2.67 -3.30 2.65
C LYS A 10 3.41 -3.17 4.00
N ILE A 11 4.51 -3.91 4.18
CA ILE A 11 5.41 -3.76 5.34
C ILE A 11 6.10 -2.38 5.35
N PHE A 12 6.51 -1.88 4.17
CA PHE A 12 7.10 -0.55 4.02
C PHE A 12 6.19 0.55 4.55
N PHE A 13 4.90 0.58 4.14
CA PHE A 13 3.96 1.61 4.58
C PHE A 13 3.57 1.51 6.06
N ALA A 14 3.30 0.29 6.55
CA ALA A 14 2.97 0.08 7.96
C ALA A 14 4.10 0.54 8.90
N ARG A 15 5.37 0.43 8.45
CA ARG A 15 6.55 0.83 9.22
C ARG A 15 6.98 2.28 8.97
N LEU A 16 6.56 2.92 7.89
CA LEU A 16 6.82 4.33 7.62
C LEU A 16 5.90 5.24 8.46
N LEU A 17 4.62 4.88 8.57
CA LEU A 17 3.62 5.65 9.33
C LEU A 17 3.85 5.65 10.85
N THR A 18 4.61 4.67 11.37
CA THR A 18 4.90 4.53 12.80
C THR A 18 6.21 5.18 13.26
N SER A 19 7.03 5.72 12.35
CA SER A 19 8.39 6.21 12.69
C SER A 19 8.74 7.63 12.21
N VAL A 20 7.81 8.36 11.59
CA VAL A 20 8.06 9.75 11.15
C VAL A 20 7.03 10.70 11.78
N PRO A 21 7.28 11.23 12.99
CA PRO A 21 6.38 12.20 13.63
C PRO A 21 6.23 13.51 12.82
N GLU A 22 7.14 13.82 11.91
CA GLU A 22 7.06 15.00 11.02
C GLU A 22 5.97 14.89 9.94
N VAL A 23 5.61 13.68 9.46
CA VAL A 23 4.52 13.50 8.48
C VAL A 23 3.15 13.70 9.13
N MET A 24 3.01 13.32 10.41
CA MET A 24 1.81 13.58 11.21
C MET A 24 1.61 15.08 11.47
N LEU A 25 2.70 15.81 11.71
CA LEU A 25 2.67 17.27 11.86
C LEU A 25 2.31 17.96 10.54
N ALA A 26 2.82 17.49 9.40
CA ALA A 26 2.44 18.03 8.09
C ALA A 26 0.96 17.81 7.77
N TYR A 27 0.39 16.64 8.10
CA TYR A 27 -1.04 16.35 7.90
C TYR A 27 -1.94 17.18 8.84
N GLN A 28 -1.58 17.29 10.12
CA GLN A 28 -2.30 18.15 11.08
C GLN A 28 -2.18 19.64 10.71
N TYR A 29 -1.04 20.07 10.19
CA TYR A 29 -0.83 21.45 9.73
C TYR A 29 -1.67 21.76 8.46
N MET A 30 -1.78 20.82 7.52
CA MET A 30 -2.62 21.00 6.31
C MET A 30 -4.13 20.97 6.60
N ASP A 31 -4.59 20.18 7.58
CA ASP A 31 -6.00 20.16 8.03
C ASP A 31 -6.41 21.46 8.74
N THR A 32 -5.50 22.08 9.49
CA THR A 32 -5.76 23.38 10.15
C THR A 32 -5.83 24.55 9.17
N LEU A 33 -5.03 24.52 8.09
CA LEU A 33 -5.00 25.59 7.08
C LEU A 33 -6.22 25.56 6.13
N THR A 34 -6.74 24.38 5.84
CA THR A 34 -7.96 24.21 5.02
C THR A 34 -9.24 24.60 5.78
N HIS A 35 -9.31 24.38 7.10
CA HIS A 35 -10.45 24.83 7.91
C HIS A 35 -10.43 26.31 8.24
N SER A 36 -9.26 26.97 8.21
CA SER A 36 -9.13 28.41 8.52
C SER A 36 -9.24 29.34 7.29
N GLY A 37 -9.38 28.79 6.07
CA GLY A 37 -9.53 29.59 4.85
C GLY A 37 -8.34 30.49 4.51
N ALA A 38 -7.14 30.19 5.04
CA ALA A 38 -5.98 31.04 4.90
C ALA A 38 -4.96 30.44 3.91
N LEU A 39 -4.94 31.03 2.71
CA LEU A 39 -3.85 31.04 1.71
C LEU A 39 -3.90 30.07 0.52
N THR A 40 -3.65 30.63 -0.67
CA THR A 40 -3.45 29.96 -1.96
C THR A 40 -1.96 29.66 -2.18
N VAL A 41 -1.66 28.53 -2.84
CA VAL A 41 -0.34 27.86 -3.04
C VAL A 41 0.76 28.72 -3.71
N SER A 42 0.50 29.98 -4.05
CA SER A 42 1.37 30.77 -4.93
C SER A 42 2.48 31.58 -4.23
N SER A 43 2.69 31.48 -2.91
CA SER A 43 3.55 32.42 -2.15
C SER A 43 4.78 31.82 -1.44
N LEU A 44 5.18 30.57 -1.67
CA LEU A 44 6.23 29.90 -0.88
C LEU A 44 7.50 29.49 -1.66
N LEU A 45 7.90 30.25 -2.69
CA LEU A 45 9.15 30.00 -3.41
C LEU A 45 10.03 31.25 -3.62
N GLN A 46 10.12 32.13 -2.62
CA GLN A 46 11.15 33.17 -2.61
C GLN A 46 11.71 33.33 -1.18
N ASP A 47 13.05 33.30 -1.09
CA ASP A 47 13.92 33.73 0.02
C ASP A 47 14.57 32.65 0.92
N THR A 48 15.81 32.31 0.59
CA THR A 48 16.86 32.02 1.58
C THR A 48 18.18 32.68 1.15
N PRO A 49 18.71 33.67 1.89
CA PRO A 49 20.11 34.06 1.81
C PRO A 49 20.96 33.26 2.80
N GLY A 50 22.21 32.98 2.41
CA GLY A 50 23.16 32.16 3.16
C GLY A 50 23.72 32.80 4.43
N SER A 51 24.35 31.96 5.25
CA SER A 51 25.37 32.38 6.20
C SER A 51 26.38 31.25 6.43
N SER A 52 27.61 31.53 6.00
CA SER A 52 28.82 30.96 6.56
C SER A 52 29.00 31.44 7.99
N LEU A 53 29.53 30.58 8.87
CA LEU A 53 30.53 30.87 9.91
C LEU A 53 30.47 29.74 10.94
N LEU A 54 31.58 29.03 11.14
CA LEU A 54 32.17 28.85 12.47
C LEU A 54 33.62 28.37 12.33
N GLN A 55 34.47 29.01 13.15
CA GLN A 55 35.93 28.99 13.14
C GLN A 55 36.47 27.98 14.17
N ASP A 56 37.77 27.71 14.01
CA ASP A 56 38.63 26.80 14.76
C ASP A 56 38.83 27.04 16.27
N THR A 57 39.42 25.98 16.88
CA THR A 57 40.40 25.91 18.00
C THR A 57 39.90 25.44 19.38
N PRO A 58 40.79 24.95 20.29
CA PRO A 58 41.63 23.75 20.18
C PRO A 58 41.57 22.88 21.47
N GLY A 59 42.39 21.84 21.55
CA GLY A 59 42.28 20.73 22.51
C GLY A 59 42.53 21.02 23.99
N SER A 60 42.20 20.02 24.81
CA SER A 60 42.72 19.85 26.16
C SER A 60 42.99 18.37 26.41
N SER A 61 44.16 18.09 26.95
CA SER A 61 44.73 16.78 27.21
C SER A 61 44.86 16.57 28.71
N LEU A 62 44.94 15.28 29.08
CA LEU A 62 45.38 14.70 30.35
C LEU A 62 44.33 14.54 31.46
N LEU A 63 43.99 13.27 31.72
CA LEU A 63 44.28 12.62 33.01
C LEU A 63 44.23 11.09 32.83
N GLN A 64 45.33 10.44 33.16
CA GLN A 64 45.38 9.00 33.39
C GLN A 64 44.64 8.69 34.69
N ASP A 65 43.96 7.55 34.75
CA ASP A 65 43.91 6.79 36.01
C ASP A 65 43.92 5.27 35.77
N PRO A 66 44.56 4.50 36.67
CA PRO A 66 44.87 3.09 36.51
C PRO A 66 43.95 2.21 37.38
N CYS A 67 43.15 1.33 36.77
CA CYS A 67 42.33 0.40 37.54
C CYS A 67 42.79 -1.04 37.36
N GLY A 68 43.43 -1.55 38.42
CA GLY A 68 43.54 -2.97 38.71
C GLY A 68 42.38 -3.45 39.58
N ARG A 69 42.12 -4.76 39.47
CA ARG A 69 41.32 -5.63 40.37
C ARG A 69 39.85 -5.28 40.60
N GLY A 70 39.00 -5.97 39.84
CA GLY A 70 38.00 -6.89 40.39
C GLY A 70 36.64 -6.31 40.78
N GLY A 71 35.59 -6.78 40.10
CA GLY A 71 34.23 -6.78 40.65
C GLY A 71 33.12 -6.50 39.65
N CYS A 72 32.45 -7.57 39.21
CA CYS A 72 31.04 -7.62 38.81
C CYS A 72 30.63 -6.88 37.52
N ASP A 73 30.95 -7.44 36.36
CA ASP A 73 30.22 -7.13 35.13
C ASP A 73 28.94 -7.96 35.04
N PHE A 74 27.83 -7.26 35.18
CA PHE A 74 26.50 -7.65 34.75
C PHE A 74 26.56 -7.92 33.24
N GLN A 75 26.40 -9.17 32.79
CA GLN A 75 26.09 -9.44 31.38
C GLN A 75 24.58 -9.23 31.20
N PRO A 76 24.11 -8.22 30.44
CA PRO A 76 22.79 -8.30 29.87
C PRO A 76 22.87 -9.23 28.66
N ASP A 77 22.14 -10.33 28.76
CA ASP A 77 22.04 -11.39 27.78
C ASP A 77 21.68 -10.85 26.38
N ALA A 78 22.49 -11.28 25.41
CA ALA A 78 22.14 -11.65 24.03
C ALA A 78 20.76 -11.20 23.48
N LEU A 79 20.71 -10.00 22.87
CA LEU A 79 19.72 -9.65 21.85
C LEU A 79 20.33 -8.96 20.61
N ALA A 80 21.63 -9.15 20.36
CA ALA A 80 22.30 -8.61 19.18
C ALA A 80 22.72 -9.73 18.23
N ASN A 81 21.75 -10.38 17.59
CA ASN A 81 21.99 -10.88 16.24
C ASN A 81 21.60 -9.74 15.28
N PRO A 82 22.56 -9.04 14.66
CA PRO A 82 22.22 -8.09 13.61
C PRO A 82 21.47 -8.83 12.50
N PRO A 83 20.48 -8.18 11.86
CA PRO A 83 19.75 -8.78 10.76
C PRO A 83 20.71 -9.21 9.65
N LEU A 84 20.43 -10.36 9.03
CA LEU A 84 21.30 -11.12 8.10
C LEU A 84 21.84 -10.37 6.86
N TRP A 85 21.61 -9.05 6.73
CA TRP A 85 21.99 -8.27 5.55
C TRP A 85 23.35 -7.56 5.65
N GLU A 86 24.07 -7.63 6.78
CA GLU A 86 25.37 -6.94 6.95
C GLU A 86 26.56 -7.57 6.19
N ASN A 87 26.41 -8.74 5.54
CA ASN A 87 27.54 -9.50 4.97
C ASN A 87 27.63 -9.54 3.43
N HIS A 88 26.99 -8.61 2.71
CA HIS A 88 27.09 -8.57 1.25
C HIS A 88 27.64 -7.23 0.78
N ALA A 89 28.58 -7.30 -0.15
CA ALA A 89 29.34 -6.20 -0.75
C ALA A 89 28.48 -4.94 -1.00
N SER A 90 29.11 -3.77 -0.88
CA SER A 90 28.50 -2.45 -1.04
C SER A 90 27.41 -2.44 -2.12
N PRO A 91 26.17 -2.05 -1.80
CA PRO A 91 25.06 -2.17 -2.73
C PRO A 91 25.32 -1.31 -3.97
N PRO A 92 25.00 -1.79 -5.17
CA PRO A 92 25.08 -1.00 -6.38
C PRO A 92 24.15 0.23 -6.28
N PRO A 93 24.46 1.34 -6.98
CA PRO A 93 23.68 2.57 -6.89
C PRO A 93 22.18 2.30 -7.16
N GLY A 94 21.31 2.95 -6.39
CA GLY A 94 19.90 2.57 -6.15
C GLY A 94 19.07 2.10 -7.35
N ARG A 95 19.26 2.66 -8.55
CA ARG A 95 18.57 2.19 -9.77
C ARG A 95 18.90 0.76 -10.18
N SER A 96 20.14 0.31 -9.98
CA SER A 96 20.55 -1.07 -10.29
C SER A 96 19.97 -2.09 -9.31
N LEU A 97 19.59 -1.68 -8.10
CA LEU A 97 19.05 -2.57 -7.08
C LEU A 97 17.57 -2.89 -7.34
N TYR A 98 16.83 -1.95 -7.95
CA TYR A 98 15.43 -2.13 -8.32
C TYR A 98 15.21 -3.36 -9.21
N ASP A 99 16.04 -3.52 -10.26
CA ASP A 99 15.91 -4.61 -11.23
C ASP A 99 16.42 -5.97 -10.69
N VAL A 100 17.37 -5.95 -9.76
CA VAL A 100 18.10 -7.15 -9.30
C VAL A 100 17.53 -7.71 -8.01
N ASP A 101 17.20 -6.85 -7.05
CA ASP A 101 16.63 -7.22 -5.76
C ASP A 101 15.68 -6.13 -5.27
N PHE A 102 14.45 -6.19 -5.79
CA PHE A 102 13.36 -5.30 -5.42
C PHE A 102 13.12 -5.27 -3.91
N TYR A 103 13.24 -6.40 -3.21
CA TYR A 103 13.02 -6.45 -1.77
C TYR A 103 14.04 -5.58 -1.04
N GLN A 104 15.33 -5.74 -1.35
CA GLN A 104 16.38 -4.88 -0.80
C GLN A 104 16.24 -3.42 -1.23
N TRP A 105 15.87 -3.16 -2.49
CA TRP A 105 15.61 -1.81 -2.98
C TRP A 105 14.55 -1.07 -2.16
N VAL A 106 13.45 -1.74 -1.78
CA VAL A 106 12.40 -1.16 -0.94
C VAL A 106 12.96 -0.76 0.43
N PHE A 107 13.68 -1.65 1.11
CA PHE A 107 14.22 -1.36 2.44
C PHE A 107 15.30 -0.29 2.42
N TYR A 108 16.17 -0.31 1.41
CA TYR A 108 17.21 0.70 1.23
C TYR A 108 16.59 2.10 1.07
N ASN A 109 15.60 2.25 0.18
CA ASN A 109 14.92 3.54 0.01
C ASN A 109 14.11 3.94 1.26
N ALA A 110 13.55 2.97 2.01
CA ALA A 110 12.89 3.26 3.28
C ALA A 110 13.84 3.86 4.30
N ASP A 111 15.06 3.33 4.37
CA ASP A 111 16.09 3.76 5.31
C ASP A 111 16.58 5.17 4.95
N LEU A 112 16.83 5.44 3.67
CA LEU A 112 17.16 6.79 3.19
C LEU A 112 16.07 7.82 3.53
N LEU A 113 14.79 7.45 3.37
CA LEU A 113 13.65 8.30 3.75
C LEU A 113 13.63 8.58 5.25
N ARG A 114 13.88 7.57 6.10
CA ARG A 114 13.93 7.75 7.56
C ARG A 114 15.11 8.64 8.00
N GLN A 115 16.21 8.62 7.26
CA GLN A 115 17.38 9.46 7.52
C GLN A 115 17.26 10.88 6.92
N GLY A 116 16.15 11.21 6.24
CA GLY A 116 15.95 12.50 5.59
C GLY A 116 16.85 12.74 4.37
N ARG A 117 17.44 11.68 3.80
CA ARG A 117 18.40 11.74 2.67
C ARG A 117 17.68 11.77 1.33
N PHE A 118 16.82 12.77 1.13
CA PHE A 118 15.92 12.87 -0.03
C PHE A 118 16.65 13.04 -1.38
N THR A 119 17.90 13.47 -1.39
CA THR A 119 18.70 13.59 -2.61
C THR A 119 19.20 12.24 -3.14
N GLU A 120 19.12 11.20 -2.32
CA GLU A 120 19.69 9.88 -2.61
C GLU A 120 18.63 8.80 -2.89
N ILE A 121 17.36 9.12 -2.64
CA ILE A 121 16.25 8.20 -2.92
C ILE A 121 16.05 8.05 -4.42
N ASP A 122 15.61 6.86 -4.82
CA ASP A 122 15.22 6.57 -6.19
C ASP A 122 13.78 7.05 -6.46
N LEU A 123 13.61 8.38 -6.45
CA LEU A 123 12.30 9.04 -6.44
C LEU A 123 11.39 8.60 -7.60
N GLU A 124 11.95 8.45 -8.80
CA GLU A 124 11.23 8.07 -10.01
C GLU A 124 10.59 6.70 -9.89
N ASN A 125 11.38 5.68 -9.50
CA ASN A 125 10.89 4.32 -9.30
C ASN A 125 9.94 4.21 -8.10
N ILE A 126 10.15 5.01 -7.05
CA ILE A 126 9.21 5.07 -5.91
C ILE A 126 7.85 5.59 -6.36
N ILE A 127 7.81 6.71 -7.10
CA ILE A 127 6.54 7.28 -7.61
C ILE A 127 5.85 6.26 -8.51
N GLU A 128 6.58 5.63 -9.43
CA GLU A 128 6.02 4.62 -10.31
C GLU A 128 5.38 3.47 -9.53
N GLU A 129 6.06 2.97 -8.48
CA GLU A 129 5.52 1.88 -7.66
C GLU A 129 4.27 2.28 -6.88
N LEU A 130 4.21 3.50 -6.35
CA LEU A 130 3.01 4.01 -5.68
C LEU A 130 1.81 4.08 -6.64
N GLU A 131 2.02 4.59 -7.84
CA GLU A 131 1.00 4.65 -8.88
C GLU A 131 0.62 3.25 -9.39
N SER A 132 1.59 2.34 -9.49
CA SER A 132 1.40 0.92 -9.81
C SER A 132 0.48 0.25 -8.80
N MET A 133 0.73 0.46 -7.50
CA MET A 133 -0.08 -0.07 -6.40
C MET A 133 -1.52 0.45 -6.47
N ALA A 134 -1.72 1.75 -6.60
CA ALA A 134 -3.06 2.33 -6.70
C ALA A 134 -3.85 1.77 -7.90
N ARG A 135 -3.19 1.64 -9.07
CA ARG A 135 -3.80 1.02 -10.26
C ARG A 135 -4.13 -0.45 -10.06
N ARG A 136 -3.29 -1.18 -9.33
CA ARG A 136 -3.48 -2.61 -9.01
C ARG A 136 -4.69 -2.82 -8.13
N ASP A 137 -4.81 -2.10 -7.02
CA ASP A 137 -5.93 -2.24 -6.08
C ASP A 137 -7.27 -1.90 -6.75
N ARG A 138 -7.29 -0.84 -7.58
CA ARG A 138 -8.47 -0.50 -8.38
C ARG A 138 -8.85 -1.63 -9.35
N ARG A 139 -7.87 -2.24 -10.01
CA ARG A 139 -8.10 -3.37 -10.93
C ARG A 139 -8.57 -4.61 -10.18
N GLU A 140 -8.05 -4.85 -8.98
CA GLU A 140 -8.42 -5.96 -8.13
C GLU A 140 -9.87 -5.84 -7.68
N LEU A 141 -10.29 -4.67 -7.19
CA LEU A 141 -11.69 -4.41 -6.84
C LEU A 141 -12.62 -4.68 -8.02
N PHE A 142 -12.26 -4.17 -9.20
CA PHE A 142 -13.01 -4.42 -10.43
C PHE A 142 -13.12 -5.91 -10.76
N ASN A 143 -12.01 -6.66 -10.71
CA ASN A 143 -11.99 -8.08 -11.03
C ASN A 143 -12.88 -8.88 -10.07
N ARG A 144 -12.77 -8.61 -8.77
CA ARG A 144 -13.55 -9.31 -7.74
C ARG A 144 -15.04 -9.02 -7.87
N LEU A 145 -15.42 -7.76 -8.09
CA LEU A 145 -16.81 -7.39 -8.35
C LEU A 145 -17.34 -8.08 -9.61
N ALA A 146 -16.57 -8.13 -10.70
CA ALA A 146 -17.00 -8.83 -11.92
C ALA A 146 -17.25 -10.33 -11.69
N VAL A 147 -16.40 -11.00 -10.90
CA VAL A 147 -16.58 -12.42 -10.55
C VAL A 147 -17.78 -12.63 -9.63
N LEU A 148 -17.95 -11.78 -8.62
CA LEU A 148 -19.08 -11.80 -7.70
C LEU A 148 -20.41 -11.65 -8.45
N ILE A 149 -20.53 -10.59 -9.25
CA ILE A 149 -21.72 -10.29 -10.04
C ILE A 149 -22.03 -11.44 -10.99
N MET A 150 -21.03 -12.01 -11.65
CA MET A 150 -21.22 -13.17 -12.54
C MET A 150 -21.80 -14.37 -11.78
N HIS A 151 -21.31 -14.67 -10.58
CA HIS A 151 -21.85 -15.77 -9.77
C HIS A 151 -23.25 -15.47 -9.25
N MET A 152 -23.57 -14.22 -8.93
CA MET A 152 -24.94 -13.81 -8.58
C MET A 152 -25.90 -13.98 -9.78
N LEU A 153 -25.47 -13.64 -11.00
CA LEU A 153 -26.24 -13.91 -12.21
C LEU A 153 -26.43 -15.42 -12.44
N LYS A 154 -25.38 -16.24 -12.27
CA LYS A 154 -25.49 -17.71 -12.35
C LYS A 154 -26.50 -18.24 -11.33
N TRP A 155 -26.47 -17.70 -10.11
CA TRP A 155 -27.40 -18.07 -9.05
C TRP A 155 -28.85 -17.74 -9.43
N GLN A 156 -29.10 -16.54 -9.95
CA GLN A 156 -30.43 -16.07 -10.34
C GLN A 156 -30.98 -16.83 -11.56
N TYR A 157 -30.20 -16.95 -12.63
CA TYR A 157 -30.69 -17.44 -13.93
C TYR A 157 -30.54 -18.96 -14.12
N GLN A 158 -29.87 -19.67 -13.21
CA GLN A 158 -29.78 -21.14 -13.25
C GLN A 158 -30.13 -21.77 -11.89
N PRO A 159 -31.39 -21.64 -11.41
CA PRO A 159 -31.79 -22.17 -10.10
C PRO A 159 -31.52 -23.67 -9.93
N ASN A 160 -31.67 -24.45 -11.00
CA ASN A 160 -31.42 -25.90 -11.02
C ASN A 160 -29.94 -26.29 -10.94
N ARG A 161 -29.01 -25.32 -11.02
CA ARG A 161 -27.55 -25.55 -10.96
C ARG A 161 -26.89 -24.86 -9.77
N ARG A 162 -27.69 -24.28 -8.87
CA ARG A 162 -27.19 -23.74 -7.61
C ARG A 162 -26.43 -24.85 -6.86
N SER A 163 -25.25 -24.50 -6.36
CA SER A 163 -24.37 -25.44 -5.67
C SER A 163 -23.63 -24.74 -4.55
N GLU A 164 -23.19 -25.53 -3.57
CA GLU A 164 -22.33 -25.06 -2.48
C GLU A 164 -21.09 -24.34 -3.03
N SER A 165 -20.46 -24.88 -4.07
CA SER A 165 -19.30 -24.26 -4.73
C SER A 165 -19.56 -22.83 -5.20
N TRP A 166 -20.75 -22.55 -5.77
CA TRP A 166 -21.11 -21.19 -6.19
C TRP A 166 -21.35 -20.27 -5.00
N SER A 167 -22.02 -20.76 -3.96
CA SER A 167 -22.23 -20.00 -2.72
C SER A 167 -20.91 -19.67 -2.02
N THR A 168 -19.98 -20.62 -1.95
CA THR A 168 -18.63 -20.44 -1.43
C THR A 168 -17.87 -19.40 -2.25
N THR A 169 -18.00 -19.44 -3.59
CA THR A 169 -17.34 -18.44 -4.44
C THR A 169 -17.88 -17.04 -4.19
N ILE A 170 -19.20 -16.88 -4.04
CA ILE A 170 -19.85 -15.61 -3.67
C ILE A 170 -19.31 -15.10 -2.32
N GLY A 171 -19.32 -15.96 -1.30
CA GLY A 171 -18.80 -15.64 0.03
C GLY A 171 -17.34 -15.21 -0.01
N ASN A 172 -16.48 -15.96 -0.70
CA ASN A 172 -15.07 -15.63 -0.83
C ASN A 172 -14.85 -14.28 -1.52
N GLN A 173 -15.59 -13.98 -2.60
CA GLN A 173 -15.46 -12.66 -3.24
C GLN A 173 -15.90 -11.53 -2.30
N ARG A 174 -16.97 -11.71 -1.53
CA ARG A 174 -17.42 -10.72 -0.53
C ARG A 174 -16.35 -10.48 0.54
N THR A 175 -15.77 -11.54 1.10
CA THR A 175 -14.70 -11.43 2.12
C THR A 175 -13.52 -10.64 1.61
N GLU A 176 -13.08 -10.96 0.41
CA GLU A 176 -11.89 -10.37 -0.17
C GLU A 176 -12.13 -8.92 -0.64
N ILE A 177 -13.32 -8.61 -1.16
CA ILE A 177 -13.72 -7.21 -1.44
C ILE A 177 -13.77 -6.43 -0.14
N GLY A 178 -14.35 -7.00 0.92
CA GLY A 178 -14.38 -6.41 2.26
C GLY A 178 -12.97 -6.06 2.73
N SER A 179 -12.06 -7.04 2.71
CA SER A 179 -10.67 -6.87 3.11
C SER A 179 -9.95 -5.78 2.29
N LEU A 180 -10.17 -5.75 0.97
CA LEU A 180 -9.58 -4.72 0.09
C LEU A 180 -10.10 -3.31 0.40
N LEU A 181 -11.39 -3.18 0.76
CA LEU A 181 -11.99 -1.89 1.12
C LEU A 181 -11.68 -1.46 2.55
N GLU A 182 -11.35 -2.40 3.44
CA GLU A 182 -10.80 -2.12 4.77
C GLU A 182 -9.38 -1.56 4.66
N ASP A 183 -8.53 -2.19 3.84
CA ASP A 183 -7.17 -1.71 3.56
C ASP A 183 -7.17 -0.35 2.85
N SER A 184 -8.11 -0.13 1.92
CA SER A 184 -8.18 1.06 1.06
C SER A 184 -9.61 1.64 0.97
N PRO A 185 -10.11 2.34 2.01
CA PRO A 185 -11.48 2.85 2.05
C PRO A 185 -11.84 3.83 0.92
N SER A 186 -10.85 4.56 0.42
CA SER A 186 -11.00 5.52 -0.68
C SER A 186 -11.43 4.87 -2.01
N LEU A 187 -11.24 3.56 -2.16
CA LEU A 187 -11.75 2.83 -3.33
C LEU A 187 -13.29 2.87 -3.43
N LYS A 188 -13.99 3.10 -2.32
CA LYS A 188 -15.47 3.22 -2.31
C LYS A 188 -15.99 4.44 -3.06
N TYR A 189 -15.21 5.51 -3.22
CA TYR A 189 -15.71 6.75 -3.83
C TYR A 189 -16.21 6.58 -5.27
N ASN A 190 -15.69 5.60 -6.01
CA ASN A 190 -16.07 5.32 -7.38
C ASN A 190 -16.80 3.98 -7.54
N ILE A 191 -17.37 3.43 -6.46
CA ILE A 191 -17.87 2.05 -6.42
C ILE A 191 -18.93 1.78 -7.48
N GLU A 192 -19.89 2.68 -7.68
CA GLU A 192 -20.95 2.54 -8.69
C GLU A 192 -20.41 2.46 -10.11
N THR A 193 -19.38 3.26 -10.42
CA THR A 193 -18.71 3.19 -11.73
C THR A 193 -17.97 1.87 -11.90
N VAL A 194 -17.37 1.36 -10.83
CA VAL A 194 -16.67 0.06 -10.87
C VAL A 194 -17.67 -1.08 -11.02
N ILE A 195 -18.81 -1.05 -10.33
CA ILE A 195 -19.91 -2.02 -10.47
C ILE A 195 -20.45 -2.01 -11.89
N ALA A 196 -20.75 -0.84 -12.46
CA ALA A 196 -21.27 -0.75 -13.82
C ALA A 196 -20.31 -1.37 -14.85
N LYS A 197 -19.00 -1.08 -14.73
CA LYS A 197 -17.98 -1.71 -15.58
C LYS A 197 -17.85 -3.22 -15.30
N GLY A 198 -17.87 -3.60 -14.02
CA GLY A 198 -17.76 -4.99 -13.57
C GLY A 198 -18.91 -5.84 -14.07
N PHE A 199 -20.13 -5.28 -14.11
CA PHE A 199 -21.32 -5.92 -14.65
C PHE A 199 -21.19 -6.22 -16.15
N ILE A 200 -20.68 -5.28 -16.95
CA ILE A 200 -20.42 -5.52 -18.38
C ILE A 200 -19.45 -6.70 -18.57
N ALA A 201 -18.39 -6.77 -17.76
CA ALA A 201 -17.45 -7.88 -17.78
C ALA A 201 -18.09 -9.20 -17.29
N ALA A 202 -18.92 -9.13 -16.25
CA ALA A 202 -19.65 -10.26 -15.69
C ALA A 202 -20.62 -10.87 -16.71
N LYS A 203 -21.37 -10.05 -17.47
CA LYS A 203 -22.27 -10.52 -18.55
C LYS A 203 -21.53 -11.38 -19.58
N ARG A 204 -20.35 -10.93 -20.02
CA ARG A 204 -19.52 -11.67 -20.98
C ARG A 204 -19.05 -13.01 -20.42
N LYS A 205 -18.58 -13.03 -19.16
CA LYS A 205 -18.15 -14.26 -18.51
C LYS A 205 -19.32 -15.23 -18.26
N PHE A 206 -20.47 -14.70 -17.86
CA PHE A 206 -21.70 -15.46 -17.70
C PHE A 206 -22.12 -16.14 -19.00
N GLU A 207 -22.14 -15.42 -20.13
CA GLU A 207 -22.49 -15.99 -21.42
C GLU A 207 -21.52 -17.11 -21.81
N VAL A 208 -20.21 -16.91 -21.61
CA VAL A 208 -19.20 -17.94 -21.87
C VAL A 208 -19.38 -19.19 -20.99
N GLU A 209 -19.65 -19.03 -19.70
CA GLU A 209 -19.76 -20.17 -18.76
C GLU A 209 -21.11 -20.91 -18.84
N THR A 210 -22.18 -20.21 -19.21
CA THR A 210 -23.55 -20.75 -19.13
C THR A 210 -24.15 -21.06 -20.49
N GLY A 211 -23.66 -20.43 -21.55
CA GLY A 211 -24.27 -20.44 -22.89
C GLY A 211 -25.54 -19.59 -23.01
N ILE A 212 -25.99 -18.95 -21.93
CA ILE A 212 -27.15 -18.05 -21.94
C ILE A 212 -26.68 -16.68 -22.47
N SER A 213 -27.35 -16.17 -23.50
CA SER A 213 -26.91 -14.93 -24.14
C SER A 213 -26.93 -13.74 -23.18
N ALA A 214 -25.87 -12.93 -23.20
CA ALA A 214 -25.77 -11.72 -22.41
C ALA A 214 -26.89 -10.70 -22.69
N ASN A 215 -27.53 -10.79 -23.86
CA ASN A 215 -28.66 -9.94 -24.24
C ASN A 215 -29.96 -10.25 -23.47
N THR A 216 -30.04 -11.42 -22.82
CA THR A 216 -31.17 -11.77 -21.95
C THR A 216 -31.09 -11.14 -20.56
N LEU A 217 -29.90 -10.65 -20.19
CA LEU A 217 -29.63 -9.99 -18.93
C LEU A 217 -29.94 -8.49 -19.04
N PRO A 218 -30.28 -7.82 -17.93
CA PRO A 218 -30.58 -6.38 -17.93
C PRO A 218 -29.43 -5.53 -18.49
N GLU A 219 -29.75 -4.32 -18.94
CA GLU A 219 -28.77 -3.36 -19.48
C GLU A 219 -27.85 -2.82 -18.39
N THR A 220 -28.38 -2.61 -17.18
CA THR A 220 -27.65 -2.14 -16.00
C THR A 220 -27.58 -3.24 -14.93
N CYS A 221 -26.62 -3.10 -14.00
CA CYS A 221 -26.47 -4.04 -12.90
C CYS A 221 -27.74 -4.02 -12.03
N PRO A 222 -28.39 -5.17 -11.80
CA PRO A 222 -29.62 -5.21 -11.00
C PRO A 222 -29.34 -5.20 -9.49
N TYR A 223 -28.08 -5.33 -9.08
CA TYR A 223 -27.68 -5.40 -7.67
C TYR A 223 -27.02 -4.10 -7.24
N THR A 224 -27.44 -3.56 -6.09
CA THR A 224 -26.76 -2.43 -5.45
C THR A 224 -25.47 -2.89 -4.77
N PHE A 225 -24.59 -1.95 -4.39
CA PHE A 225 -23.40 -2.28 -3.62
C PHE A 225 -23.75 -2.97 -2.28
N GLU A 226 -24.81 -2.52 -1.60
CA GLU A 226 -25.27 -3.11 -0.35
C GLU A 226 -25.67 -4.57 -0.53
N GLN A 227 -26.42 -4.89 -1.59
CA GLN A 227 -26.81 -6.27 -1.94
C GLN A 227 -25.61 -7.13 -2.34
N LEU A 228 -24.65 -6.55 -3.06
CA LEU A 228 -23.41 -7.23 -3.43
C LEU A 228 -22.61 -7.62 -2.19
N MET A 229 -22.58 -6.78 -1.17
CA MET A 229 -21.80 -7.02 0.06
C MET A 229 -22.57 -7.72 1.18
N ASP A 230 -23.89 -7.83 1.09
CA ASP A 230 -24.71 -8.51 2.09
C ASP A 230 -24.58 -10.03 1.99
N TYR A 231 -23.96 -10.65 3.00
CA TYR A 231 -23.80 -12.11 3.09
C TYR A 231 -25.13 -12.88 3.14
N GLY A 232 -26.20 -12.27 3.63
CA GLY A 232 -27.55 -12.86 3.67
C GLY A 232 -28.32 -12.74 2.35
N PHE A 233 -27.84 -11.92 1.41
CA PHE A 233 -28.53 -11.69 0.15
C PHE A 233 -28.08 -12.66 -0.94
N LEU A 234 -29.06 -13.32 -1.56
CA LEU A 234 -28.92 -14.08 -2.81
C LEU A 234 -30.13 -13.79 -3.70
N PRO A 235 -29.94 -13.49 -5.00
CA PRO A 235 -31.05 -13.14 -5.89
C PRO A 235 -31.93 -14.37 -6.18
N GLU A 236 -33.25 -14.17 -6.28
CA GLU A 236 -34.21 -15.23 -6.60
C GLU A 236 -34.33 -15.52 -8.10
#